data_AF-A0A2U8WBI9-F1
#
_entry.id   AF-A0A2U8WBI9-F1
#
_cell.length_a   1.000
_cell.length_b   1.000
_cell.length_c   1.000
_cell.angle_alpha   90.00
_cell.angle_beta   90.00
_cell.angle_gamma   90.00
#
_symmetry.space_group_name_H-M   'P 1'
#
loop_
_entity.id
_entity.type
_entity.pdbx_description
1 polymer ?
#
loop_
_entity_poly.entity_id
_entity_poly.type
_entity_poly.pdbx_seq_one_letter_code
_entity_poly.pdbx_strand_id
1 'polypeptide(L)'
;MGRVSTAMDNVVPFRRSLPAGAAGAHASGLQREGQAKRRSDQRALMDAVYATSSLAVAAGDRETKLTASRLQVYGFLTIEEVDEDGIARRLRPSEAIRARPERPWRLSKAAYGSSLSVTIPAVDGFLFETALQPA
;
A
#
# COMPACT_ATOMS: atom_id res chain seq x y z
N MET A 1 -38.52 53.69 -9.08
CA MET A 1 -37.31 53.00 -9.61
C MET A 1 -36.58 52.39 -8.43
N GLY A 2 -36.29 51.08 -8.47
CA GLY A 2 -35.42 50.42 -7.48
C GLY A 2 -36.11 49.48 -6.49
N ARG A 3 -36.38 48.24 -6.91
CA ARG A 3 -36.35 47.07 -6.02
C ARG A 3 -35.55 46.00 -6.73
N VAL A 4 -34.32 45.78 -6.26
CA VAL A 4 -33.46 44.69 -6.70
C VAL A 4 -33.91 43.47 -5.90
N SER A 5 -34.60 42.54 -6.56
CA SER A 5 -34.93 41.25 -5.97
C SER A 5 -33.72 40.32 -6.12
N THR A 6 -32.89 40.25 -5.09
CA THR A 6 -31.86 39.20 -4.94
C THR A 6 -32.54 37.92 -4.45
N ALA A 7 -33.19 37.21 -5.36
CA ALA A 7 -33.54 35.81 -5.13
C ALA A 7 -32.28 34.97 -5.36
N MET A 8 -31.77 34.38 -4.29
CA MET A 8 -30.60 33.50 -4.31
C MET A 8 -30.98 32.16 -4.97
N ASP A 9 -31.06 32.14 -6.30
CA ASP A 9 -31.35 30.96 -7.13
C ASP A 9 -30.13 30.03 -7.34
N ASN A 10 -29.33 29.78 -6.30
CA ASN A 10 -28.13 28.94 -6.39
C ASN A 10 -28.06 27.84 -5.32
N VAL A 11 -29.21 27.33 -4.87
CA VAL A 11 -29.24 26.15 -3.98
C VAL A 11 -29.65 24.95 -4.79
N VAL A 12 -28.67 24.14 -5.20
CA VAL A 12 -28.91 22.80 -5.73
C VAL A 12 -29.28 21.89 -4.54
N PRO A 13 -30.52 21.39 -4.42
CA PRO A 13 -30.81 20.42 -3.38
C PRO A 13 -30.04 19.14 -3.69
N PHE A 14 -29.23 18.67 -2.74
CA PHE A 14 -28.69 17.32 -2.78
C PHE A 14 -29.87 16.34 -2.72
N ARG A 15 -30.35 15.89 -3.89
CA ARG A 15 -31.21 14.72 -3.97
C ARG A 15 -30.38 13.53 -3.50
N ARG A 16 -30.54 13.19 -2.22
CA ARG A 16 -30.15 11.88 -1.72
C ARG A 16 -31.08 10.86 -2.39
N SER A 17 -30.66 10.31 -3.53
CA SER A 17 -31.33 9.15 -4.12
C SER A 17 -31.41 8.08 -3.04
N LEU A 18 -32.62 7.78 -2.54
CA LEU A 18 -32.83 6.57 -1.77
C LEU A 18 -32.43 5.41 -2.68
N PRO A 19 -31.54 4.49 -2.24
CA PRO A 19 -31.29 3.30 -3.01
C PRO A 19 -32.62 2.52 -3.08
N ALA A 20 -33.09 2.30 -4.29
CA ALA A 20 -34.17 1.36 -4.57
C ALA A 20 -33.80 0.03 -3.90
N GLY A 21 -34.58 -0.35 -2.89
CA GLY A 21 -34.39 -1.60 -2.16
C GLY A 21 -34.59 -2.80 -3.09
N ALA A 22 -33.97 -3.91 -2.69
CA ALA A 22 -34.18 -5.27 -3.19
C ALA A 22 -33.36 -5.76 -4.41
N ALA A 23 -32.17 -5.19 -4.68
CA ALA A 23 -31.15 -5.86 -5.52
C ALA A 23 -29.74 -5.93 -4.87
N GLY A 24 -29.56 -5.37 -3.67
CA GLY A 24 -28.25 -5.21 -3.01
C GLY A 24 -27.82 -6.32 -2.04
N ALA A 25 -28.70 -7.28 -1.71
CA ALA A 25 -28.41 -8.31 -0.71
C ALA A 25 -27.37 -9.34 -1.21
N HIS A 26 -27.47 -9.75 -2.48
CA HIS A 26 -26.55 -10.73 -3.07
C HIS A 26 -25.16 -10.14 -3.39
N ALA A 27 -25.11 -8.88 -3.82
CA ALA A 27 -23.84 -8.17 -4.06
C ALA A 27 -23.09 -7.91 -2.75
N SER A 28 -23.80 -7.58 -1.67
CA SER A 28 -23.18 -7.38 -0.34
C SER A 28 -22.63 -8.68 0.26
N GLY A 29 -23.28 -9.82 0.01
CA GLY A 29 -22.80 -11.14 0.45
C GLY A 29 -21.47 -11.51 -0.18
N LEU A 30 -21.40 -11.46 -1.52
CA LEU A 30 -20.18 -11.75 -2.29
C LEU A 30 -19.02 -10.79 -1.95
N GLN A 31 -19.34 -9.50 -1.71
CA GLN A 31 -18.35 -8.52 -1.27
C GLN A 31 -17.81 -8.84 0.13
N ARG A 32 -18.68 -9.26 1.05
CA ARG A 32 -18.31 -9.62 2.43
C ARG A 32 -17.47 -10.90 2.47
N GLU A 33 -17.79 -11.89 1.65
CA GLU A 33 -17.02 -13.13 1.49
C GLU A 33 -15.63 -12.86 0.92
N GLY A 34 -15.54 -12.05 -0.14
CA GLY A 34 -14.25 -11.64 -0.70
C GLY A 34 -13.37 -10.87 0.30
N GLN A 35 -13.98 -10.05 1.15
CA GLN A 35 -13.27 -9.35 2.23
C GLN A 35 -12.86 -10.28 3.37
N ALA A 36 -13.67 -11.29 3.69
CA ALA A 36 -13.34 -12.31 4.68
C ALA A 36 -12.15 -13.16 4.22
N LYS A 37 -12.14 -13.62 2.97
CA LYS A 37 -11.02 -14.35 2.38
C LYS A 37 -9.73 -13.53 2.43
N ARG A 38 -9.76 -12.26 1.99
CA ARG A 38 -8.59 -11.37 2.05
C ARG A 38 -8.03 -11.19 3.47
N ARG A 39 -8.90 -11.08 4.48
CA ARG A 39 -8.46 -10.99 5.88
C ARG A 39 -7.84 -12.29 6.36
N SER A 40 -8.40 -13.42 5.95
CA SER A 40 -7.84 -14.74 6.24
C SER A 40 -6.46 -14.92 5.60
N ASP A 41 -6.30 -14.55 4.33
CA ASP A 41 -5.03 -14.64 3.59
C ASP A 41 -3.96 -13.74 4.24
N GLN A 42 -4.34 -12.51 4.61
CA GLN A 42 -3.47 -11.62 5.35
C GLN A 42 -3.04 -12.21 6.70
N ARG A 43 -3.97 -12.82 7.44
CA ARG A 43 -3.71 -13.41 8.75
C ARG A 43 -2.78 -14.62 8.64
N ALA A 44 -3.07 -15.54 7.72
CA ALA A 44 -2.25 -16.72 7.46
C ALA A 44 -0.81 -16.32 7.07
N LEU A 45 -0.66 -15.30 6.22
CA LEU A 45 0.66 -14.79 5.84
C LEU A 45 1.43 -14.21 7.03
N MET A 46 0.76 -13.44 7.89
CA MET A 46 1.38 -12.96 9.12
C MET A 46 1.77 -14.11 10.05
N ASP A 47 0.88 -15.05 10.32
CA ASP A 47 1.14 -16.16 11.23
C ASP A 47 2.34 -16.99 10.72
N ALA A 48 2.43 -17.24 9.41
CA ALA A 48 3.57 -17.93 8.80
C ALA A 48 4.90 -17.19 8.97
N VAL A 49 4.95 -15.88 8.71
CA VAL A 49 6.19 -15.10 8.86
C VAL A 49 6.60 -14.98 10.32
N TYR A 50 5.63 -14.79 11.22
CA TYR A 50 5.93 -14.64 12.65
C TYR A 50 6.31 -15.97 13.32
N ALA A 51 5.83 -17.11 12.81
CA ALA A 51 6.25 -18.43 13.27
C ALA A 51 7.66 -18.78 12.76
N THR A 52 7.96 -18.53 11.49
CA THR A 52 9.22 -18.96 10.84
C THR A 52 10.31 -17.89 10.86
N SER A 53 10.01 -16.67 11.30
CA SER A 53 10.84 -15.45 11.23
C SER A 53 11.18 -14.96 9.81
N SER A 54 11.20 -15.86 8.83
CA SER A 54 11.39 -15.57 7.41
C SER A 54 10.55 -16.51 6.54
N LEU A 55 10.00 -16.01 5.44
CA LEU A 55 9.21 -16.79 4.48
C LEU A 55 9.63 -16.45 3.04
N ALA A 56 9.96 -17.47 2.25
CA ALA A 56 10.20 -17.29 0.82
C ALA A 56 8.88 -17.28 0.04
N VAL A 57 8.73 -16.33 -0.87
CA VAL A 57 7.57 -16.18 -1.76
C VAL A 57 8.06 -16.34 -3.19
N ALA A 58 7.45 -17.29 -3.90
CA ALA A 58 7.78 -17.56 -5.29
C ALA A 58 7.48 -16.35 -6.19
N ALA A 59 8.21 -16.24 -7.29
CA ALA A 59 7.99 -15.20 -8.30
C ALA A 59 6.51 -15.12 -8.74
N GLY A 60 5.96 -16.24 -9.22
CA GLY A 60 4.62 -16.30 -9.79
C GLY A 60 3.46 -16.03 -8.82
N ASP A 61 3.70 -15.98 -7.50
CA ASP A 61 2.64 -15.79 -6.51
C ASP A 61 2.29 -14.30 -6.31
N ARG A 62 1.55 -13.77 -7.29
CA ARG A 62 1.13 -12.36 -7.30
C ARG A 62 0.17 -12.01 -6.15
N GLU A 63 -0.68 -12.95 -5.72
CA GLU A 63 -1.66 -12.70 -4.65
C GLU A 63 -0.96 -12.53 -3.30
N THR A 64 -0.02 -13.43 -2.98
CA THR A 64 0.80 -13.34 -1.78
C THR A 64 1.67 -12.08 -1.81
N LYS A 65 2.28 -11.75 -2.96
CA LYS A 65 3.08 -10.52 -3.11
C LYS A 65 2.27 -9.24 -2.88
N LEU A 66 1.07 -9.13 -3.45
CA LEU A 66 0.20 -7.97 -3.22
C LEU A 66 -0.19 -7.83 -1.74
N THR A 67 -0.48 -8.96 -1.09
CA THR A 67 -0.81 -8.99 0.34
C THR A 67 0.41 -8.60 1.19
N ALA A 68 1.59 -9.12 0.86
CA ALA A 68 2.85 -8.78 1.50
C ALA A 68 3.19 -7.29 1.35
N SER A 69 3.09 -6.72 0.14
CA SER A 69 3.35 -5.29 -0.10
C SER A 69 2.43 -4.40 0.72
N ARG A 70 1.15 -4.78 0.87
CA ARG A 70 0.21 -4.05 1.74
C ARG A 70 0.61 -4.15 3.22
N LEU A 71 0.98 -5.35 3.69
CA LEU A 71 1.45 -5.55 5.06
C LEU A 71 2.75 -4.79 5.35
N GLN A 72 3.60 -4.62 4.34
CA GLN A 72 4.80 -3.80 4.45
C GLN A 72 4.46 -2.31 4.59
N VAL A 73 3.49 -1.80 3.82
CA VAL A 73 2.99 -0.40 3.97
C VAL A 73 2.46 -0.16 5.39
N TYR A 74 1.77 -1.14 5.97
CA TYR A 74 1.31 -1.08 7.35
C TYR A 74 2.44 -1.21 8.40
N GLY A 75 3.64 -1.58 7.98
CA GLY A 75 4.81 -1.71 8.85
C GLY A 75 4.89 -3.04 9.60
N PHE A 76 4.11 -4.06 9.22
CA PHE A 76 4.14 -5.37 9.88
C PHE A 76 5.26 -6.28 9.39
N LEU A 77 5.64 -6.14 8.11
CA LEU A 77 6.60 -6.99 7.45
C LEU A 77 7.66 -6.18 6.71
N THR A 78 8.80 -6.80 6.49
CA THR A 78 9.85 -6.33 5.58
C THR A 78 9.98 -7.27 4.40
N ILE A 79 10.20 -6.70 3.21
CA ILE A 79 10.32 -7.44 1.97
C ILE A 79 11.73 -7.27 1.43
N GLU A 80 12.35 -8.38 1.07
CA GLU A 80 13.61 -8.43 0.36
C GLU A 80 13.41 -9.16 -0.96
N GLU A 81 13.82 -8.57 -2.08
CA GLU A 81 13.91 -9.27 -3.36
C GLU A 81 15.18 -10.09 -3.40
N VAL A 82 15.09 -11.34 -3.82
CA VAL A 82 16.26 -12.21 -4.02
C VAL A 82 16.55 -12.24 -5.51
N ASP A 83 17.75 -11.77 -5.89
CA ASP A 83 18.21 -11.82 -7.28
C ASP A 83 18.63 -13.25 -7.68
N GLU A 84 18.86 -13.49 -8.96
CA GLU A 84 19.34 -14.79 -9.48
C GLU A 84 20.71 -15.18 -8.91
N ASP A 85 21.54 -14.18 -8.55
CA ASP A 85 22.82 -14.35 -7.87
C ASP A 85 22.69 -14.67 -6.36
N GLY A 86 21.46 -14.79 -5.85
CA GLY A 86 21.16 -15.06 -4.43
C GLY A 86 21.30 -13.86 -3.50
N ILE A 87 21.66 -12.69 -4.04
CA ILE A 87 21.76 -11.45 -3.26
C ILE A 87 20.35 -10.97 -2.90
N ALA A 88 20.13 -10.72 -1.61
CA ALA A 88 18.87 -10.18 -1.12
C ALA A 88 18.94 -8.66 -0.97
N ARG A 89 18.01 -7.95 -1.63
CA ARG A 89 17.86 -6.51 -1.56
C ARG A 89 16.54 -6.14 -0.90
N ARG A 90 16.59 -5.37 0.18
CA ARG A 90 15.39 -4.83 0.84
C ARG A 90 14.66 -3.85 -0.08
N LEU A 91 13.36 -4.10 -0.30
CA LEU A 91 12.49 -3.22 -1.07
C LEU A 91 11.82 -2.21 -0.15
N ARG A 92 11.71 -0.95 -0.57
CA ARG A 92 10.81 0.03 0.06
C ARG A 92 9.35 -0.29 -0.29
N PRO A 93 8.36 0.21 0.47
CA PRO A 93 6.96 -0.03 0.15
C PRO A 93 6.58 0.38 -1.29
N SER A 94 7.12 1.51 -1.77
CA SER A 94 6.90 1.98 -3.15
C SER A 94 7.55 1.05 -4.19
N GLU A 95 8.68 0.46 -3.86
CA GLU A 95 9.35 -0.53 -4.73
C GLU A 95 8.56 -1.84 -4.73
N ALA A 96 8.13 -2.34 -3.58
CA ALA A 96 7.36 -3.59 -3.48
C ALA A 96 6.01 -3.54 -4.20
N ILE A 97 5.38 -2.37 -4.33
CA ILE A 97 4.15 -2.21 -5.13
C ILE A 97 4.44 -2.27 -6.63
N ARG A 98 5.61 -1.76 -7.06
CA ARG A 98 6.04 -1.69 -8.47
C ARG A 98 6.95 -2.85 -8.89
N ALA A 99 7.36 -3.68 -7.94
CA ALA A 99 8.38 -4.69 -8.13
C ALA A 99 7.90 -5.77 -9.09
N ARG A 100 8.89 -6.32 -9.79
CA ARG A 100 8.71 -7.32 -10.83
C ARG A 100 8.10 -8.58 -10.22
N PRO A 101 6.96 -9.08 -10.74
CA PRO A 101 6.43 -10.34 -10.27
C PRO A 101 7.39 -11.49 -10.59
N GLU A 102 8.34 -11.35 -11.51
CA GLU A 102 9.21 -12.44 -11.94
C GLU A 102 10.32 -12.82 -10.96
N ARG A 103 10.58 -12.03 -9.91
CA ARG A 103 11.67 -12.29 -8.94
C ARG A 103 11.17 -12.83 -7.60
N PRO A 104 11.80 -13.85 -6.99
CA PRO A 104 11.39 -14.36 -5.70
C PRO A 104 11.60 -13.31 -4.59
N TRP A 105 10.71 -13.30 -3.60
CA TRP A 105 10.83 -12.43 -2.43
C TRP A 105 11.09 -13.24 -1.17
N ARG A 106 11.74 -12.62 -0.20
CA ARG A 106 11.84 -13.08 1.17
C ARG A 106 11.14 -12.07 2.07
N LEU A 107 10.17 -12.56 2.82
CA LEU A 107 9.43 -11.79 3.81
C LEU A 107 10.05 -12.06 5.18
N SER A 108 10.23 -11.02 5.97
CA SER A 108 10.72 -11.12 7.34
C SER A 108 9.84 -10.29 8.28
N LYS A 109 9.86 -10.65 9.56
CA LYS A 109 9.18 -9.86 10.60
C LYS A 109 9.79 -8.46 10.64
N ALA A 110 8.94 -7.43 10.65
CA ALA A 110 9.44 -6.08 10.85
C ALA A 110 10.06 -5.95 12.25
N ALA A 111 11.35 -5.65 12.32
CA ALA A 111 11.98 -5.25 13.56
C ALA A 111 11.43 -3.86 13.95
N TYR A 112 10.63 -3.80 15.01
CA TYR A 112 10.21 -2.54 15.63
C TYR A 112 11.48 -1.73 15.96
N GLY A 113 11.75 -0.67 15.19
CA GLY A 113 12.93 0.19 15.35
C GLY A 113 13.84 0.34 14.12
N SER A 114 13.67 -0.45 13.05
CA SER A 114 14.55 -0.40 11.85
C SER A 114 13.78 -0.11 10.53
N SER A 115 12.53 0.32 10.60
CA SER A 115 11.62 0.42 9.45
C SER A 115 11.63 1.77 8.71
N LEU A 116 12.57 2.66 8.98
CA LEU A 116 12.74 3.92 8.23
C LEU A 116 14.20 4.19 7.80
N SER A 117 15.07 3.18 7.79
CA SER A 117 16.38 3.33 7.16
C SER A 117 16.23 3.37 5.63
N VAL A 118 15.84 4.55 5.15
CA VAL A 118 16.22 5.02 3.82
C VAL A 118 17.74 4.98 3.80
N THR A 119 18.33 3.92 3.24
CA THR A 119 19.73 4.03 2.79
C THR A 119 19.70 5.07 1.69
N ILE A 120 20.04 6.32 2.04
CA ILE A 120 20.40 7.35 1.08
C ILE A 120 21.76 6.86 0.56
N PRO A 121 21.90 6.52 -0.74
CA PRO A 121 23.23 6.25 -1.28
C PRO A 121 24.11 7.47 -1.03
N ALA A 122 25.34 7.26 -0.56
CA ALA A 122 26.26 8.30 -0.08
C ALA A 122 26.76 9.30 -1.16
N VAL A 123 26.05 9.45 -2.28
CA VAL A 123 26.23 10.56 -3.21
C VAL A 123 25.42 11.74 -2.69
N ASP A 124 25.93 12.33 -1.60
CA ASP A 124 25.65 13.71 -1.25
C ASP A 124 26.61 14.59 -2.05
N GLY A 125 26.06 15.50 -2.86
CA GLY A 125 26.90 16.44 -3.61
C GLY A 125 26.20 17.58 -4.34
N PHE A 126 24.87 17.58 -4.49
CA PHE A 126 24.22 18.60 -5.34
C PHE A 126 22.89 19.20 -4.84
N LEU A 127 22.33 18.74 -3.72
CA LEU A 127 20.96 19.16 -3.35
C LEU A 127 20.89 20.42 -2.47
N PHE A 128 22.00 20.93 -1.94
CA PHE A 128 22.01 22.11 -1.05
C PHE A 128 23.16 23.10 -1.29
N GLU A 129 23.65 23.25 -2.53
CA GLU A 129 24.37 24.49 -2.86
C GLU A 129 23.34 25.63 -2.95
N THR A 130 22.98 26.17 -1.78
CA THR A 130 22.49 27.55 -1.70
C THR A 130 23.65 28.41 -2.15
N ALA A 131 23.65 28.77 -3.43
CA ALA A 131 24.56 29.77 -3.96
C ALA A 131 24.42 31.02 -3.09
N LEU A 132 25.44 31.26 -2.26
CA LEU A 132 25.67 32.52 -1.60
C LEU A 132 25.66 33.59 -2.70
N GLN A 133 24.59 34.39 -2.77
CA GLN A 133 24.65 35.68 -3.45
C GLN A 133 25.48 36.62 -2.55
N PRO A 134 26.62 37.15 -3.02
CA PRO A 134 27.27 38.25 -2.32
C PRO A 134 26.44 39.52 -2.49
N ALA A 135 26.55 40.38 -1.48
CA ALA A 135 25.79 41.60 -1.21
C ALA A 135 25.80 42.66 -2.32
#